data_AF-A0A1S1XC88-F1
#
_entry.id   AF-A0A1S1XC88-F1
#
_cell.length_a   1.000
_cell.length_b   1.000
_cell.length_c   1.000
_cell.angle_alpha   90.00
_cell.angle_beta   90.00
_cell.angle_gamma   90.00
#
_symmetry.space_group_name_H-M   'P 1'
#
loop_
_entity.id
_entity.type
_entity.pdbx_description
1 polymer ?
#
loop_
_entity_poly.entity_id
_entity_poly.type
_entity_poly.pdbx_seq_one_letter_code
_entity_poly.pdbx_strand_id
1 'polypeptide(L)' 'MKIQELKQGDKITQHLDNATILFEVLSIKQIGRRFLVTFRSAYGIATASYQGDSFITAI' A
#
# COMPACT_ATOMS: atom_id res chain seq x y z
N MET A 1 0.24 -6.99 -7.59
CA MET A 1 1.66 -6.90 -7.22
C MET A 1 1.87 -7.54 -5.85
N LYS A 2 3.00 -8.23 -5.60
CA LYS A 2 3.28 -8.74 -4.25
C LYS A 2 3.67 -7.59 -3.34
N ILE A 3 3.32 -7.64 -2.06
CA ILE A 3 3.65 -6.56 -1.12
C ILE A 3 5.17 -6.37 -1.00
N GLN A 4 5.93 -7.45 -1.08
CA GLN A 4 7.39 -7.44 -1.05
C GLN A 4 8.04 -6.77 -2.28
N GLU A 5 7.27 -6.55 -3.36
CA GLU A 5 7.74 -5.88 -4.57
C GLU A 5 7.45 -4.37 -4.56
N LEU A 6 6.64 -3.88 -3.61
CA LEU A 6 6.36 -2.45 -3.46
C LEU A 6 7.63 -1.66 -3.19
N LYS A 7 7.68 -0.47 -3.77
CA LYS A 7 8.70 0.54 -3.57
C LYS A 7 8.07 1.85 -3.15
N GLN A 8 8.88 2.68 -2.49
CA GLN A 8 8.50 4.06 -2.23
C GLN A 8 8.27 4.79 -3.55
N GLY A 9 7.19 5.57 -3.63
CA GLY A 9 6.74 6.26 -4.83
C GLY A 9 5.80 5.44 -5.72
N ASP A 10 5.64 4.15 -5.45
CA ASP A 10 4.65 3.34 -6.17
C ASP A 10 3.25 3.90 -5.96
N LYS A 11 2.44 3.80 -7.02
CA LYS A 11 1.05 4.23 -7.02
C LYS A 11 0.15 3.01 -7.15
N ILE A 12 -0.87 2.97 -6.31
CA ILE A 12 -1.87 1.91 -6.23
C ILE A 12 -3.23 2.58 -6.20
N THR A 13 -4.23 1.96 -6.81
CA THR A 13 -5.61 2.40 -6.63
C THR A 13 -6.44 1.34 -5.94
N GLN A 14 -7.42 1.82 -5.20
CA GLN A 14 -8.43 0.98 -4.62
C GLN A 14 -9.81 1.54 -4.96
N HIS A 15 -10.69 0.65 -5.40
CA HIS A 15 -12.10 0.98 -5.49
C HIS A 15 -12.70 0.85 -4.09
N LEU A 16 -13.21 1.97 -3.56
CA LEU A 16 -13.94 2.02 -2.31
C LEU A 16 -15.31 2.63 -2.60
N ASP A 17 -16.37 1.86 -2.37
CA ASP A 17 -17.74 2.20 -2.74
C ASP A 17 -17.85 2.60 -4.22
N ASN A 18 -18.18 3.88 -4.48
CA ASN A 18 -18.35 4.45 -5.83
C ASN A 18 -17.15 5.30 -6.27
N ALA A 19 -16.01 5.24 -5.57
CA ALA A 19 -14.84 6.06 -5.85
C ALA A 19 -13.59 5.21 -6.08
N THR A 20 -12.77 5.64 -7.04
CA THR A 20 -11.40 5.14 -7.20
C THR A 20 -10.46 6.05 -6.44
N ILE A 21 -9.80 5.50 -5.41
CA ILE A 21 -8.89 6.24 -4.56
C ILE A 21 -7.46 5.90 -4.96
N LEU A 22 -6.67 6.93 -5.24
CA LEU A 22 -5.25 6.82 -5.50
C LEU A 22 -4.46 6.87 -4.19
N PHE A 23 -3.57 5.91 -4.02
CA PHE A 23 -2.62 5.82 -2.92
C PHE A 23 -1.19 5.89 -3.46
N GLU A 24 -0.35 6.68 -2.82
CA GLU A 24 1.09 6.75 -3.05
C GLU A 24 1.82 6.11 -1.85
N VAL A 25 2.77 5.24 -2.12
CA VAL A 25 3.58 4.58 -1.09
C VAL A 25 4.65 5.54 -0.58
N LEU A 26 4.53 5.98 0.66
CA LEU A 26 5.50 6.86 1.30
C LEU A 26 6.68 6.11 1.92
N SER A 27 6.42 4.95 2.51
CA SER A 27 7.47 4.15 3.14
C SER A 27 7.06 2.70 3.28
N ILE A 28 8.04 1.80 3.20
CA ILE A 28 7.88 0.37 3.48
C ILE A 28 8.89 -0.01 4.57
N LYS A 29 8.42 -0.71 5.60
CA LYS A 29 9.27 -1.25 6.66
C LYS A 29 8.93 -2.72 6.90
N GLN A 30 9.93 -3.58 6.78
CA GLN A 30 9.78 -4.98 7.17
C GLN A 30 9.97 -5.13 8.68
N ILE A 31 9.00 -5.77 9.35
CA ILE A 31 9.03 -6.11 10.78
C ILE A 31 8.76 -7.61 10.90
N GLY A 32 9.84 -8.38 11.04
CA GLY A 32 9.79 -9.84 10.98
C GLY A 32 9.27 -10.33 9.63
N ARG A 33 8.14 -11.05 9.64
CA ARG A 33 7.48 -11.58 8.43
C ARG A 33 6.43 -10.62 7.83
N ARG A 34 6.23 -9.46 8.45
CA ARG A 34 5.23 -8.48 8.04
C ARG A 34 5.86 -7.26 7.39
N PHE A 35 5.10 -6.61 6.53
CA PHE A 35 5.44 -5.34 5.91
C PHE A 35 4.47 -4.28 6.43
N LEU A 36 5.01 -3.26 7.09
CA LEU A 36 4.27 -2.02 7.36
C LEU A 36 4.46 -1.10 6.18
N VAL A 37 3.36 -0.70 5.55
CA VAL A 37 3.37 0.21 4.42
C VAL A 37 2.56 1.45 4.78
N THR A 38 3.18 2.61 4.62
CA THR A 38 2.53 3.91 4.83
C THR A 38 2.16 4.48 3.48
N PHE A 39 0.89 4.87 3.36
CA PHE A 39 0.31 5.41 2.14
C PHE A 39 -0.17 6.84 2.34
N ARG A 40 -0.14 7.62 1.28
CA ARG A 40 -0.82 8.91 1.16
C ARG A 40 -1.96 8.80 0.16
N SER A 41 -3.13 9.32 0.51
CA SER A 41 -4.28 9.45 -0.40
C SER A 41 -5.03 10.76 -0.17
N ALA A 42 -6.14 10.94 -0.88
CA ALA A 42 -7.05 12.07 -0.69
C ALA A 42 -7.63 12.15 0.74
N TYR A 43 -7.63 11.04 1.50
CA TYR A 43 -8.12 11.00 2.89
C TYR A 43 -7.02 11.21 3.94
N GLY A 44 -5.77 11.42 3.52
CA GLY A 44 -4.63 11.65 4.41
C GLY A 44 -3.58 10.55 4.34
N ILE A 45 -2.86 10.36 5.44
CA ILE A 45 -1.76 9.39 5.56
C ILE A 45 -2.20 8.28 6.51
N ALA A 46 -2.03 7.02 6.08
CA ALA A 46 -2.36 5.85 6.88
C ALA A 46 -1.31 4.76 6.72
N THR A 47 -1.15 3.93 7.75
CA THR A 47 -0.24 2.78 7.73
C THR A 47 -1.03 1.48 7.85
N ALA A 48 -0.69 0.49 7.03
CA ALA A 48 -1.27 -0.84 7.07
C ALA A 48 -0.18 -1.91 7.20
N SER A 49 -0.52 -3.05 7.81
CA SER A 49 0.37 -4.19 8.01
C SER A 49 -0.08 -5.39 7.18
N TYR A 50 0.83 -5.91 6.37
CA TYR A 50 0.61 -7.03 5.46
C TYR A 50 1.53 -8.21 5.80
N GLN A 51 1.12 -9.42 5.45
CA GLN A 51 2.03 -10.58 5.43
C GLN A 51 2.93 -10.51 4.20
N GLY A 52 4.14 -11.08 4.24
CA GLY A 52 5.07 -11.00 3.10
C GLY A 52 4.57 -11.60 1.78
N ASP A 53 3.65 -12.55 1.86
CA ASP A 53 2.98 -13.19 0.72
C ASP A 53 1.66 -12.50 0.31
N SER A 54 1.32 -11.38 0.95
CA SER A 54 0.12 -10.61 0.59
C SER A 54 0.28 -9.97 -0.79
N PHE A 55 -0.85 -9.86 -1.49
CA PHE A 55 -0.94 -9.19 -2.77
C PHE A 55 -1.70 -7.88 -2.61
N ILE A 56 -1.28 -6.87 -3.34
CA ILE A 56 -2.02 -5.62 -3.51
C ILE A 56 -2.34 -5.43 -5.00
N THR A 57 -3.56 -4.95 -5.28
CA THR A 57 -3.93 -4.56 -6.62
C THR A 57 -3.27 -3.22 -6.93
N ALA A 58 -2.31 -3.24 -7.85
CA ALA A 58 -1.71 -2.04 -8.45
C ALA A 58 -2.32 -1.86 -9.84
N ILE A 59 -2.44 -0.61 -10.30
CA ILE A 59 -2.75 -0.33 -11.71
C ILE A 59 -1.45 -0.40 -12.51
#